data_AF-A0AAV1JUV0-F1
#
_entry.id   AF-A0AAV1JUV0-F1
#
_cell.length_a   1.000
_cell.length_b   1.000
_cell.length_c   1.000
_cell.angle_alpha   90.00
_cell.angle_beta   90.00
_cell.angle_gamma   90.00
#
_symmetry.space_group_name_H-M   'P 1'
#
loop_
_entity.id
_entity.type
_entity.pdbx_description
1 polymer ?
#
loop_
_entity_poly.entity_id
_entity_poly.type
_entity_poly.pdbx_seq_one_letter_code
_entity_poly.pdbx_strand_id
1 'polypeptide(L)'
;MASHFPNLFTDDNNVDSKGYTTNSKSIEFGPWHISYDVSCILPSMCSTKVVCERDDDQFCQFCIYCKELSIPHFPDMVFPKNILILEHNSGAKIEFNPLDALRRVSTRIEAIEVACAESWQESRPDAEKQKKSFDWTFSTDYKGTLSSNITVEETDETINFDLLKKKEQIIFYHDLTLFEDELHDHGISKLSVKIRVMPTYWYVLLRYFLRVDDVLVRSIETRMFHMLNTDYVMREFTAKEAKAEDINMPTILMKEADDVIPHLPLKEKHTDKLVVNSSNQN
;
A
#
# COMPACT_ATOMS: atom_id res chain seq x y z
N MET A 1 4.56 -43.12 6.86
CA MET A 1 5.61 -42.43 6.08
C MET A 1 5.39 -40.95 6.27
N ALA A 2 6.22 -40.28 7.06
CA ALA A 2 6.13 -38.85 7.26
C ALA A 2 6.73 -38.16 6.03
N SER A 3 5.90 -37.46 5.26
CA SER A 3 6.34 -36.59 4.18
C SER A 3 7.10 -35.41 4.79
N HIS A 4 8.42 -35.43 4.65
CA HIS A 4 9.29 -34.27 4.87
C HIS A 4 8.86 -33.17 3.88
N PHE A 5 8.23 -32.11 4.38
CA PHE A 5 8.24 -30.83 3.68
C PHE A 5 9.64 -30.24 3.89
N PRO A 6 10.43 -29.98 2.83
CA PRO A 6 11.67 -29.23 2.99
C PRO A 6 11.34 -27.84 3.54
N ASN A 7 12.23 -27.26 4.36
CA ASN A 7 12.07 -25.90 4.88
C ASN A 7 11.90 -24.92 3.70
N LEU A 8 10.68 -24.43 3.49
CA LEU A 8 10.25 -23.55 2.40
C LEU A 8 10.52 -22.06 2.66
N PHE A 9 11.18 -21.74 3.78
CA PHE A 9 11.40 -20.37 4.23
C PHE A 9 12.89 -20.06 4.30
N THR A 10 13.27 -18.91 3.77
CA THR A 10 14.58 -18.29 4.00
C THR A 10 14.36 -17.03 4.83
N ASP A 11 15.01 -16.98 5.98
CA ASP A 11 15.09 -15.80 6.84
C ASP A 11 16.47 -15.17 6.63
N ASP A 12 16.51 -13.98 6.04
CA ASP A 12 17.73 -13.19 5.90
C ASP A 12 17.63 -11.95 6.79
N ASN A 13 18.50 -11.90 7.81
CA ASN A 13 18.66 -10.71 8.64
C ASN A 13 19.84 -9.91 8.08
N ASN A 14 19.55 -8.86 7.33
CA ASN A 14 20.59 -7.96 6.82
C ASN A 14 20.63 -6.67 7.64
N VAL A 15 21.83 -6.19 7.93
CA VAL A 15 22.07 -4.95 8.67
C VAL A 15 22.52 -3.90 7.66
N ASP A 16 21.70 -2.88 7.43
CA ASP A 16 22.10 -1.77 6.55
C ASP A 16 23.28 -0.99 7.16
N SER A 17 23.97 -0.18 6.37
CA SER A 17 25.20 0.58 6.72
C SER A 17 25.04 1.52 7.94
N LYS A 18 23.83 1.63 8.50
CA LYS A 18 23.46 2.45 9.66
C LYS A 18 23.01 1.63 10.88
N GLY A 19 23.09 0.31 10.84
CA GLY A 19 22.77 -0.56 11.99
C GLY A 19 21.29 -0.89 12.17
N TYR A 20 20.41 -0.55 11.21
CA TYR A 20 19.01 -0.94 11.26
C TYR A 20 18.84 -2.38 10.74
N THR A 21 18.19 -3.23 11.52
CA THR A 21 17.83 -4.60 11.14
C THR A 21 16.69 -4.58 10.13
N THR A 22 16.96 -4.98 8.89
CA THR A 22 15.92 -5.38 7.95
C THR A 22 15.65 -6.86 8.16
N ASN A 23 14.41 -7.18 8.54
CA ASN A 23 13.96 -8.56 8.62
C ASN A 23 13.28 -8.89 7.31
N SER A 24 13.84 -9.84 6.57
CA SER A 24 13.34 -10.25 5.27
C SER A 24 12.90 -11.70 5.35
N LYS A 25 11.74 -12.02 4.77
CA LYS A 25 11.27 -13.41 4.60
C LYS A 25 10.75 -13.61 3.20
N SER A 26 10.86 -14.84 2.72
CA SER A 26 10.29 -15.25 1.45
C SER A 26 9.74 -16.67 1.45
N ILE A 27 8.95 -16.97 0.43
CA ILE A 27 8.38 -18.28 0.14
C ILE A 27 8.28 -18.48 -1.38
N GLU A 28 8.50 -19.72 -1.83
CA GLU A 28 8.18 -20.15 -3.18
C GLU A 28 6.73 -20.66 -3.25
N PHE A 29 5.96 -20.15 -4.19
CA PHE A 29 4.60 -20.59 -4.50
C PHE A 29 4.45 -20.84 -6.00
N GLY A 30 4.61 -22.09 -6.42
CA GLY A 30 4.56 -22.43 -7.85
C GLY A 30 5.63 -21.65 -8.62
N PRO A 31 5.27 -20.83 -9.62
CA PRO A 31 6.23 -20.00 -10.35
C PRO A 31 6.53 -18.64 -9.69
N TRP A 32 5.93 -18.35 -8.53
CA TRP A 32 6.09 -17.08 -7.82
C TRP A 32 7.06 -17.19 -6.65
N HIS A 33 8.09 -16.34 -6.66
CA HIS A 33 8.87 -15.97 -5.49
C HIS A 33 8.19 -14.80 -4.78
N ILE A 34 7.71 -15.02 -3.56
CA ILE A 34 7.03 -14.00 -2.76
C ILE A 34 7.92 -13.62 -1.60
N SER A 35 8.28 -12.35 -1.48
CA SER A 35 9.16 -11.85 -0.43
C SER A 35 8.67 -10.54 0.15
N TYR A 36 9.04 -10.28 1.40
CA TYR A 36 8.83 -8.97 2.00
C TYR A 36 10.02 -8.54 2.86
N ASP A 37 10.17 -7.24 2.99
CA ASP A 37 11.12 -6.57 3.87
C ASP A 37 10.37 -5.75 4.93
N VAL A 38 10.93 -5.70 6.14
CA VAL A 38 10.44 -4.83 7.24
C VAL A 38 11.57 -3.93 7.72
N SER A 39 11.28 -2.64 7.89
CA SER A 39 12.23 -1.66 8.40
C SER A 39 11.64 -0.69 9.42
N CYS A 40 12.50 0.17 9.97
CA CYS A 40 12.09 1.33 10.75
C CYS A 40 11.48 2.44 9.87
N ILE A 41 10.91 3.44 10.54
CA ILE A 41 10.39 4.66 9.92
C ILE A 41 11.51 5.47 9.23
N LEU A 42 11.11 6.25 8.23
CA LEU A 42 11.93 7.20 7.50
C LEU A 42 12.45 8.26 8.49
N PRO A 43 13.77 8.52 8.54
CA PRO A 43 14.31 9.62 9.35
C PRO A 43 13.76 10.97 8.88
N SER A 44 13.47 11.87 9.82
CA SER A 44 12.96 13.22 9.53
C SER A 44 14.01 14.18 8.96
N MET A 45 15.26 13.74 8.87
CA MET A 45 16.38 14.54 8.37
C MET A 45 17.36 13.69 7.57
N CYS A 46 18.07 14.34 6.65
CA CYS A 46 19.18 13.72 5.94
C CYS A 46 20.27 13.27 6.92
N SER A 47 20.50 11.96 6.96
CA SER A 47 21.53 11.33 7.79
C SER A 47 22.97 11.51 7.28
N THR A 48 23.14 11.88 6.01
CA THR A 48 24.43 11.90 5.33
C THR A 48 24.53 13.12 4.40
N LYS A 49 24.40 14.33 4.96
CA LYS A 49 24.39 15.59 4.19
C LYS A 49 25.55 15.69 3.19
N VAL A 50 26.76 15.38 3.64
CA VAL A 50 27.99 15.44 2.81
C VAL A 50 27.95 14.49 1.61
N VAL A 51 27.23 13.36 1.70
CA VAL A 51 27.06 12.41 0.59
C VAL A 51 25.89 12.85 -0.29
N CYS A 52 24.77 13.24 0.32
CA CYS A 52 23.55 13.61 -0.41
C CYS A 52 23.63 14.99 -1.11
N GLU A 53 24.67 15.77 -0.83
CA GLU A 53 25.01 16.99 -1.58
C GLU A 53 25.90 16.70 -2.80
N ARG A 54 26.47 15.50 -2.90
CA ARG A 54 27.21 15.05 -4.08
C ARG A 54 26.18 14.58 -5.11
N ASP A 55 26.34 15.02 -6.35
CA ASP A 55 25.44 14.66 -7.45
C ASP A 55 25.87 13.32 -8.06
N ASP A 56 25.96 12.29 -7.22
CA ASP A 56 26.48 10.95 -7.56
C ASP A 56 25.46 9.82 -7.32
N ASP A 57 24.17 10.17 -7.26
CA ASP A 57 23.04 9.25 -7.09
C ASP A 57 23.04 8.40 -5.80
N GLN A 58 23.96 8.65 -4.86
CA GLN A 58 24.05 7.95 -3.58
C GLN A 58 23.27 8.68 -2.46
N PHE A 59 22.00 8.96 -2.72
CA PHE A 59 21.15 9.66 -1.75
C PHE A 59 20.70 8.73 -0.62
N CYS A 60 20.60 9.26 0.59
CA CYS A 60 19.90 8.57 1.68
C CYS A 60 18.39 8.53 1.41
N GLN A 61 17.69 7.59 2.04
CA GLN A 61 16.23 7.41 1.88
C GLN A 61 15.44 8.72 2.01
N PHE A 62 15.74 9.55 3.02
CA PHE A 62 15.08 10.86 3.17
C PHE A 62 15.26 11.75 1.94
N CYS A 63 16.49 11.85 1.42
CA CYS A 63 16.77 12.68 0.23
C CYS A 63 16.17 12.09 -1.05
N ILE A 64 16.08 10.76 -1.17
CA ILE A 64 15.36 10.11 -2.28
C ILE A 64 13.89 10.56 -2.25
N TYR A 65 13.22 10.43 -1.11
CA TYR A 65 11.83 10.84 -0.96
C TYR A 65 11.63 12.34 -1.23
N CYS A 66 12.51 13.21 -0.74
CA CYS A 66 12.44 14.66 -1.00
C CYS A 66 12.64 15.03 -2.48
N LYS A 67 13.42 14.24 -3.23
CA LYS A 67 13.66 14.49 -4.67
C LYS A 67 12.54 13.95 -5.54
N GLU A 68 12.06 12.75 -5.22
CA GLU A 68 11.08 12.01 -6.01
C GLU A 68 9.65 12.50 -5.79
N LEU A 69 9.33 12.99 -4.59
CA LEU A 69 7.97 13.39 -4.23
C LEU A 69 7.79 14.91 -4.29
N SER A 70 6.71 15.33 -4.94
CA SER A 70 6.31 16.75 -5.05
C SER A 70 5.28 17.16 -3.99
N ILE A 71 5.39 16.62 -2.77
CA ILE A 71 4.47 16.91 -1.64
C ILE A 71 5.17 17.78 -0.58
N PRO A 72 4.43 18.67 0.12
CA PRO A 72 5.03 19.66 1.02
C PRO A 72 5.59 19.07 2.33
N HIS A 73 5.03 17.94 2.77
CA HIS A 73 5.48 17.17 3.92
C HIS A 73 5.12 15.69 3.70
N PHE A 74 5.72 14.80 4.49
CA PHE A 74 5.47 13.36 4.47
C PHE A 74 4.49 12.97 5.58
N PRO A 75 3.82 11.80 5.49
CA PRO A 75 3.14 11.19 6.62
C PRO A 75 4.05 11.10 7.85
N ASP A 76 3.46 11.18 9.04
CA ASP A 76 4.18 11.04 10.32
C ASP A 76 5.08 9.79 10.37
N MET A 77 4.59 8.69 9.82
CA MET A 77 5.28 7.41 9.79
C MET A 77 5.32 6.87 8.35
N VAL A 78 6.44 7.02 7.67
CA VAL A 78 6.71 6.37 6.38
C VAL A 78 7.68 5.22 6.60
N PHE A 79 7.42 4.03 6.06
CA PHE A 79 8.29 2.85 6.21
C PHE A 79 8.99 2.54 4.88
N PRO A 80 10.11 3.22 4.55
CA PRO A 80 10.64 3.28 3.19
C PRO A 80 11.10 1.94 2.62
N LYS A 81 11.43 0.97 3.48
CA LYS A 81 11.81 -0.39 3.07
C LYS A 81 10.81 -1.45 3.52
N ASN A 82 9.59 -1.06 3.88
CA ASN A 82 8.48 -2.02 3.91
C ASN A 82 8.05 -2.26 2.47
N ILE A 83 8.55 -3.35 1.89
CA ILE A 83 8.33 -3.69 0.49
C ILE A 83 7.80 -5.11 0.42
N LEU A 84 6.69 -5.32 -0.29
CA LEU A 84 6.20 -6.65 -0.68
C LEU A 84 6.48 -6.84 -2.17
N ILE A 85 7.14 -7.95 -2.53
CA ILE A 85 7.45 -8.31 -3.91
C ILE A 85 6.84 -9.68 -4.22
N LEU A 86 6.14 -9.76 -5.34
CA LEU A 86 5.75 -11.00 -5.99
C LEU A 86 6.42 -11.05 -7.35
N GLU A 87 7.44 -11.90 -7.48
CA GLU A 87 8.22 -12.07 -8.70
C GLU A 87 7.92 -13.43 -9.31
N HIS A 88 7.48 -13.44 -10.57
CA HIS A 88 7.25 -14.64 -11.34
C HIS A 88 8.53 -15.05 -12.08
N ASN A 89 8.75 -16.35 -12.27
CA ASN A 89 9.92 -16.88 -12.99
C ASN A 89 10.10 -16.36 -14.45
N SER A 90 9.07 -15.73 -15.02
CA SER A 90 9.12 -15.06 -16.34
C SER A 90 9.78 -13.68 -16.31
N GLY A 91 10.07 -13.15 -15.12
CA GLY A 91 10.49 -11.77 -14.86
C GLY A 91 9.33 -10.79 -14.62
N ALA A 92 8.08 -11.25 -14.64
CA ALA A 92 6.94 -10.44 -14.23
C ALA A 92 7.00 -10.16 -12.73
N LYS A 93 6.79 -8.90 -12.33
CA LYS A 93 6.94 -8.47 -10.93
C LYS A 93 5.79 -7.56 -10.54
N ILE A 94 5.23 -7.80 -9.35
CA ILE A 94 4.28 -6.94 -8.66
C ILE A 94 4.96 -6.48 -7.37
N GLU A 95 5.10 -5.17 -7.20
CA GLU A 95 5.72 -4.57 -6.02
C GLU A 95 4.76 -3.63 -5.32
N PHE A 96 4.80 -3.63 -3.98
CA PHE A 96 4.12 -2.66 -3.15
C PHE A 96 5.14 -1.94 -2.30
N ASN A 97 5.31 -0.63 -2.54
CA ASN A 97 6.24 0.21 -1.79
C ASN A 97 5.60 1.58 -1.47
N PRO A 98 6.08 2.29 -0.43
CA PRO A 98 5.49 3.57 -0.02
C PRO A 98 5.79 4.70 -1.00
N LEU A 99 6.95 4.68 -1.66
CA LEU A 99 7.40 5.76 -2.52
C LEU A 99 6.48 5.92 -3.73
N ASP A 100 6.19 4.82 -4.43
CA ASP A 100 5.28 4.79 -5.57
C ASP A 100 3.84 5.12 -5.15
N ALA A 101 3.42 4.66 -3.97
CA ALA A 101 2.12 4.98 -3.41
C ALA A 101 1.97 6.49 -3.12
N LEU A 102 2.98 7.10 -2.50
CA LEU A 102 3.02 8.54 -2.22
C LEU A 102 3.19 9.38 -3.48
N ARG A 103 3.84 8.87 -4.54
CA ARG A 103 3.92 9.55 -5.84
C ARG A 103 2.54 9.73 -6.47
N ARG A 104 1.56 8.88 -6.11
CA ARG A 104 0.17 8.98 -6.57
C ARG A 104 -0.71 9.87 -5.70
N VAL A 105 -0.23 10.33 -4.55
CA VAL A 105 -0.95 11.35 -3.78
C VAL A 105 -1.02 12.61 -4.64
N SER A 106 -2.24 13.04 -4.95
CA SER A 106 -2.44 14.09 -5.92
C SER A 106 -1.72 15.38 -5.49
N THR A 107 -1.02 16.01 -6.45
CA THR A 107 -0.66 17.43 -6.34
C THR A 107 -1.65 18.32 -7.10
N ARG A 108 -2.70 17.72 -7.70
CA ARG A 108 -3.69 18.38 -8.55
C ARG A 108 -5.07 17.70 -8.46
N ILE A 109 -6.02 18.45 -7.86
CA ILE A 109 -7.47 18.50 -8.12
C ILE A 109 -8.23 17.24 -7.68
N GLU A 110 -9.27 17.24 -6.84
CA GLU A 110 -10.15 18.26 -6.29
C GLU A 110 -9.84 18.38 -4.80
N ALA A 111 -9.66 19.59 -4.28
CA ALA A 111 -9.70 19.75 -2.82
C ALA A 111 -11.01 19.07 -2.39
N ILE A 112 -10.95 18.16 -1.42
CA ILE A 112 -12.15 17.88 -0.67
C ILE A 112 -12.58 19.28 -0.19
N GLU A 113 -13.62 19.85 -0.81
CA GLU A 113 -14.29 21.06 -0.33
C GLU A 113 -15.00 20.63 0.95
N VAL A 114 -14.20 20.24 1.95
CA VAL A 114 -14.66 20.13 3.31
C VAL A 114 -14.96 21.57 3.68
N ALA A 115 -16.16 21.84 4.15
CA ALA A 115 -16.49 23.07 4.85
C ALA A 115 -15.55 23.35 6.07
N CYS A 116 -14.62 22.42 6.36
CA CYS A 116 -13.54 22.53 7.33
C CYS A 116 -12.22 23.07 6.75
N ALA A 117 -12.07 23.20 5.41
CA ALA A 117 -10.90 23.85 4.82
C ALA A 117 -10.85 25.34 5.19
N GLU A 118 -12.01 25.99 5.32
CA GLU A 118 -12.11 27.36 5.83
C GLU A 118 -11.79 27.42 7.33
N SER A 119 -12.33 26.52 8.16
CA SER A 119 -12.07 26.54 9.62
C SER A 119 -10.63 26.17 9.98
N TRP A 120 -10.01 25.24 9.24
CA TRP A 120 -8.57 24.93 9.37
C TRP A 120 -7.69 26.08 8.90
N GLN A 121 -8.08 26.80 7.83
CA GLN A 121 -7.35 27.99 7.35
C GLN A 121 -7.52 29.19 8.30
N GLU A 122 -8.68 29.36 8.92
CA GLU A 122 -8.98 30.45 9.87
C GLU A 122 -8.10 30.42 11.12
N SER A 123 -7.54 29.25 11.47
CA SER A 123 -6.60 29.13 12.60
C SER A 123 -5.21 29.77 12.34
N ARG A 124 -4.91 30.20 11.11
CA ARG A 124 -3.64 30.85 10.73
C ARG A 124 -3.85 32.11 9.87
N PRO A 125 -4.00 33.30 10.46
CA PRO A 125 -4.39 34.53 9.76
C PRO A 125 -3.30 35.17 8.87
N ASP A 126 -2.21 34.46 8.53
CA ASP A 126 -1.03 35.08 7.89
C ASP A 126 -0.48 34.31 6.67
N ALA A 127 -1.35 33.68 5.88
CA ALA A 127 -0.94 32.89 4.71
C ALA A 127 -1.53 33.44 3.39
N GLU A 128 -1.18 34.68 3.00
CA GLU A 128 -1.45 35.26 1.67
C GLU A 128 -0.60 34.66 0.53
N LYS A 129 -0.47 33.34 0.46
CA LYS A 129 0.04 32.68 -0.75
C LYS A 129 -1.00 31.69 -1.20
N GLN A 130 -1.39 31.76 -2.48
CA GLN A 130 -2.09 30.68 -3.19
C GLN A 130 -1.21 29.42 -3.08
N LYS A 131 -1.33 28.71 -1.95
CA LYS A 131 -0.74 27.41 -1.74
C LYS A 131 -1.48 26.47 -2.68
N LYS A 132 -0.74 25.80 -3.55
CA LYS A 132 -1.28 24.68 -4.32
C LYS A 132 -2.06 23.80 -3.34
N SER A 133 -3.34 23.56 -3.64
CA SER A 133 -4.19 22.69 -2.84
C SER A 133 -3.48 21.32 -2.74
N PHE A 134 -3.01 20.99 -1.56
CA PHE A 134 -2.37 19.72 -1.26
C PHE A 134 -3.34 18.85 -0.50
N ASP A 135 -3.41 17.57 -0.88
CA ASP A 135 -4.17 16.59 -0.12
C ASP A 135 -3.38 16.15 1.11
N TRP A 136 -3.65 16.80 2.24
CA TRP A 136 -3.09 16.47 3.56
C TRP A 136 -3.60 15.13 4.10
N THR A 137 -4.57 14.49 3.44
CA THR A 137 -5.03 13.14 3.82
C THR A 137 -4.16 12.04 3.21
N PHE A 138 -3.23 12.37 2.30
CA PHE A 138 -2.41 11.40 1.57
C PHE A 138 -3.23 10.32 0.85
N SER A 139 -4.40 10.68 0.31
CA SER A 139 -5.23 9.74 -0.44
C SER A 139 -4.49 9.28 -1.70
N THR A 140 -4.50 7.98 -1.93
CA THR A 140 -3.79 7.36 -3.05
C THR A 140 -4.66 6.29 -3.71
N ASP A 141 -4.68 6.29 -5.04
CA ASP A 141 -5.35 5.28 -5.86
C ASP A 141 -4.40 4.12 -6.23
N TYR A 142 -3.23 4.06 -5.60
CA TYR A 142 -2.17 3.08 -5.87
C TYR A 142 -2.69 1.64 -5.85
N LYS A 143 -2.33 0.88 -6.89
CA LYS A 143 -2.82 -0.49 -7.14
C LYS A 143 -1.68 -1.52 -7.18
N GLY A 144 -0.50 -1.16 -6.64
CA GLY A 144 0.75 -1.88 -6.84
C GLY A 144 1.50 -1.41 -8.10
N THR A 145 2.82 -1.57 -8.08
CA THR A 145 3.74 -1.27 -9.18
C THR A 145 3.95 -2.55 -9.98
N LEU A 146 3.64 -2.51 -11.27
CA LEU A 146 3.75 -3.67 -12.18
C LEU A 146 4.98 -3.51 -13.06
N SER A 147 5.71 -4.61 -13.30
CA SER A 147 6.73 -4.63 -14.35
C SER A 147 6.09 -4.67 -15.75
N SER A 148 6.88 -4.35 -16.77
CA SER A 148 6.46 -4.34 -18.19
C SER A 148 5.96 -5.67 -18.72
N ASN A 149 6.27 -6.78 -18.03
CA ASN A 149 5.91 -8.13 -18.42
C ASN A 149 4.48 -8.52 -18.00
N ILE A 150 3.71 -7.59 -17.45
CA ILE A 150 2.32 -7.81 -17.04
C ILE A 150 1.42 -6.97 -17.95
N THR A 151 0.50 -7.63 -18.66
CA THR A 151 -0.58 -6.96 -19.38
C THR A 151 -1.79 -6.85 -18.47
N VAL A 152 -2.41 -5.67 -18.42
CA VAL A 152 -3.66 -5.44 -17.69
C VAL A 152 -4.81 -5.54 -18.69
N GLU A 153 -5.76 -6.44 -18.43
CA GLU A 153 -6.95 -6.66 -19.24
C GLU A 153 -8.21 -6.50 -18.38
N GLU A 154 -9.11 -5.60 -18.76
CA GLU A 154 -10.37 -5.39 -18.04
C GLU A 154 -11.25 -6.64 -18.10
N THR A 155 -11.96 -6.95 -17.01
CA THR A 155 -12.83 -8.13 -16.94
C THR A 155 -14.04 -7.92 -16.04
N ASP A 156 -15.13 -8.62 -16.35
CA ASP A 156 -16.31 -8.74 -15.49
C ASP A 156 -16.18 -9.88 -14.46
N GLU A 157 -15.11 -10.70 -14.54
CA GLU A 157 -14.85 -11.74 -13.55
C GLU A 157 -14.60 -11.13 -12.17
N THR A 158 -15.09 -11.78 -11.12
CA THR A 158 -14.89 -11.34 -9.73
C THR A 158 -14.11 -12.37 -8.94
N ILE A 159 -13.37 -11.92 -7.92
CA ILE A 159 -12.69 -12.83 -7.00
C ILE A 159 -13.74 -13.72 -6.32
N ASN A 160 -13.56 -15.04 -6.41
CA ASN A 160 -14.47 -16.00 -5.79
C ASN A 160 -14.21 -16.07 -4.28
N PHE A 161 -14.93 -15.24 -3.52
CA PHE A 161 -14.82 -15.18 -2.06
C PHE A 161 -15.22 -16.48 -1.34
N ASP A 162 -15.96 -17.41 -1.98
CA ASP A 162 -16.29 -18.69 -1.35
C ASP A 162 -15.08 -19.60 -1.24
N LEU A 163 -14.08 -19.45 -2.12
CA LEU A 163 -12.78 -20.10 -1.96
C LEU A 163 -12.04 -19.55 -0.76
N LEU A 164 -12.09 -18.23 -0.54
CA LEU A 164 -11.45 -17.56 0.60
C LEU A 164 -12.07 -17.93 1.95
N LYS A 165 -13.32 -18.42 1.97
CA LYS A 165 -13.99 -18.93 3.18
C LYS A 165 -13.59 -20.36 3.53
N LYS A 166 -13.02 -21.13 2.58
CA LYS A 166 -12.53 -22.48 2.87
C LYS A 166 -11.36 -22.38 3.83
N LYS A 167 -11.36 -23.21 4.87
CA LYS A 167 -10.28 -23.24 5.85
C LYS A 167 -9.08 -23.98 5.27
N GLU A 168 -8.24 -23.26 4.55
CA GLU A 168 -6.88 -23.69 4.23
C GLU A 168 -5.90 -23.11 5.25
N GLN A 169 -4.83 -23.85 5.54
CA GLN A 169 -3.78 -23.38 6.44
C GLN A 169 -2.97 -22.28 5.75
N ILE A 170 -2.83 -21.14 6.41
CA ILE A 170 -1.93 -20.08 5.95
C ILE A 170 -0.49 -20.56 6.12
N ILE A 171 0.23 -20.70 5.01
CA ILE A 171 1.64 -21.11 5.01
C ILE A 171 2.58 -19.91 5.02
N PHE A 172 2.14 -18.74 4.54
CA PHE A 172 2.89 -17.49 4.63
C PHE A 172 1.95 -16.31 4.85
N TYR A 173 2.30 -15.44 5.79
CA TYR A 173 1.49 -14.29 6.16
C TYR A 173 2.37 -13.10 6.53
N HIS A 174 2.00 -11.93 6.04
CA HIS A 174 2.51 -10.68 6.57
C HIS A 174 1.54 -9.52 6.36
N ASP A 175 1.64 -8.50 7.20
CA ASP A 175 0.86 -7.25 7.15
C ASP A 175 1.85 -6.08 7.29
N LEU A 176 2.16 -5.44 6.17
CA LEU A 176 3.13 -4.34 6.08
C LEU A 176 2.40 -3.00 6.06
N THR A 177 2.63 -2.16 7.07
CA THR A 177 2.29 -0.74 6.97
C THR A 177 3.28 -0.04 6.04
N LEU A 178 2.80 0.62 4.99
CA LEU A 178 3.65 1.40 4.06
C LEU A 178 3.82 2.82 4.57
N PHE A 179 2.71 3.47 4.96
CA PHE A 179 2.74 4.73 5.68
C PHE A 179 1.50 4.90 6.57
N GLU A 180 1.61 5.76 7.57
CA GLU A 180 0.57 6.13 8.52
C GLU A 180 0.75 7.60 8.95
N ASP A 181 -0.36 8.30 9.16
CA ASP A 181 -0.43 9.69 9.62
C ASP A 181 -1.62 9.85 10.57
N GLU A 182 -1.43 10.57 11.68
CA GLU A 182 -2.48 10.79 12.70
C GLU A 182 -3.31 12.06 12.42
N LEU A 183 -3.05 12.74 11.30
CA LEU A 183 -3.75 13.95 10.86
C LEU A 183 -3.78 15.03 11.96
N HIS A 184 -2.68 15.15 12.71
CA HIS A 184 -2.57 16.02 13.90
C HIS A 184 -3.65 15.73 14.96
N ASP A 185 -3.86 14.45 15.30
CA ASP A 185 -4.88 13.98 16.25
C ASP A 185 -6.34 14.16 15.80
N HIS A 186 -6.58 14.45 14.50
CA HIS A 186 -7.91 14.62 13.93
C HIS A 186 -8.37 13.45 13.05
N GLY A 187 -7.70 12.31 13.17
CA GLY A 187 -8.10 11.11 12.47
C GLY A 187 -6.96 10.13 12.24
N ILE A 188 -7.04 9.40 11.15
CA ILE A 188 -5.98 8.50 10.70
C ILE A 188 -6.00 8.39 9.18
N SER A 189 -4.81 8.43 8.58
CA SER A 189 -4.57 8.03 7.21
C SER A 189 -3.54 6.91 7.21
N LYS A 190 -3.89 5.75 6.65
CA LYS A 190 -3.04 4.55 6.71
C LYS A 190 -3.09 3.78 5.41
N LEU A 191 -1.92 3.45 4.86
CA LEU A 191 -1.78 2.50 3.77
C LEU A 191 -1.03 1.27 4.27
N SER A 192 -1.64 0.09 4.15
CA SER A 192 -0.98 -1.18 4.44
C SER A 192 -1.24 -2.24 3.37
N VAL A 193 -0.33 -3.20 3.23
CA VAL A 193 -0.45 -4.34 2.32
C VAL A 193 -0.32 -5.65 3.09
N LYS A 194 -1.33 -6.51 2.95
CA LYS A 194 -1.39 -7.84 3.59
C LYS A 194 -1.25 -8.92 2.54
N ILE A 195 -0.38 -9.90 2.79
CA ILE A 195 -0.22 -11.10 1.97
C ILE A 195 -0.64 -12.34 2.77
N ARG A 196 -1.40 -13.22 2.14
CA ARG A 196 -1.71 -14.58 2.62
C ARG A 196 -1.42 -15.57 1.51
N VAL A 197 -0.56 -16.54 1.77
CA VAL A 197 -0.33 -17.68 0.88
C VAL A 197 -0.92 -18.93 1.52
N MET A 198 -1.76 -19.61 0.76
CA MET A 198 -2.33 -20.92 1.05
C MET A 198 -1.67 -21.96 0.13
N PRO A 199 -1.87 -23.28 0.34
CA PRO A 199 -1.35 -24.30 -0.56
C PRO A 199 -1.84 -24.19 -2.01
N THR A 200 -3.02 -23.60 -2.24
CA THR A 200 -3.66 -23.56 -3.56
C THR A 200 -3.76 -22.17 -4.19
N TYR A 201 -3.56 -21.10 -3.42
CA TYR A 201 -3.63 -19.73 -3.92
C TYR A 201 -2.84 -18.77 -3.04
N TRP A 202 -2.55 -17.59 -3.55
CA TRP A 202 -2.18 -16.44 -2.73
C TRP A 202 -3.19 -15.31 -2.89
N TYR A 203 -3.28 -14.47 -1.86
CA TYR A 203 -4.18 -13.33 -1.79
C TYR A 203 -3.47 -12.12 -1.18
N VAL A 204 -3.54 -10.99 -1.86
CA VAL A 204 -3.03 -9.69 -1.40
C VAL A 204 -4.18 -8.72 -1.16
N LEU A 205 -4.12 -7.96 -0.08
CA LEU A 205 -4.98 -6.81 0.18
C LEU A 205 -4.10 -5.60 0.45
N LEU A 206 -4.02 -4.69 -0.54
CA LEU A 206 -3.55 -3.33 -0.34
C LEU A 206 -4.74 -2.47 0.08
N ARG A 207 -4.67 -1.82 1.22
CA ARG A 207 -5.74 -0.98 1.76
C ARG A 207 -5.20 0.36 2.19
N TYR A 208 -5.74 1.40 1.59
CA TYR A 208 -5.74 2.75 2.12
C TYR A 208 -7.02 2.94 2.95
N PHE A 209 -6.87 3.41 4.18
CA PHE A 209 -7.95 3.75 5.09
C PHE A 209 -7.75 5.17 5.59
N LEU A 210 -8.82 5.97 5.48
CA LEU A 210 -8.87 7.34 5.93
C LEU A 210 -10.10 7.51 6.82
N ARG A 211 -9.88 8.03 8.01
CA ARG A 211 -10.93 8.56 8.89
C ARG A 211 -10.52 9.98 9.23
N VAL A 212 -11.36 10.95 8.89
CA VAL A 212 -11.27 12.31 9.41
C VAL A 212 -12.40 12.46 10.41
N ASP A 213 -12.05 12.68 11.67
CA ASP A 213 -13.01 12.65 12.78
C ASP A 213 -14.15 13.65 12.53
N ASP A 214 -15.38 13.17 12.70
CA ASP A 214 -16.64 13.90 12.46
C ASP A 214 -16.83 14.48 11.03
N VAL A 215 -15.98 14.11 10.07
CA VAL A 215 -16.05 14.60 8.68
C VAL A 215 -16.40 13.47 7.71
N LEU A 216 -15.50 12.50 7.51
CA LEU A 216 -15.69 11.43 6.53
C LEU A 216 -14.85 10.19 6.85
N VAL A 217 -15.27 9.07 6.29
CA VAL A 217 -14.50 7.83 6.27
C VAL A 217 -14.43 7.32 4.84
N ARG A 218 -13.20 6.99 4.40
CA ARG A 218 -12.89 6.50 3.06
C ARG A 218 -12.02 5.25 3.17
N SER A 219 -12.28 4.29 2.29
CA SER A 219 -11.44 3.13 2.11
C SER A 219 -11.23 2.87 0.62
N ILE A 220 -9.96 2.76 0.23
CA ILE A 220 -9.56 2.38 -1.12
C ILE A 220 -8.79 1.07 -0.99
N GLU A 221 -9.30 0.02 -1.62
CA GLU A 221 -8.76 -1.32 -1.52
C GLU A 221 -8.43 -1.88 -2.90
N THR A 222 -7.21 -2.41 -3.05
CA THR A 222 -6.82 -3.25 -4.19
C THR A 222 -6.61 -4.67 -3.68
N ARG A 223 -7.45 -5.59 -4.13
CA ARG A 223 -7.36 -7.02 -3.83
C ARG A 223 -6.71 -7.71 -5.02
N MET A 224 -5.72 -8.55 -4.77
CA MET A 224 -5.17 -9.44 -5.80
C MET A 224 -5.30 -10.89 -5.37
N PHE A 225 -5.70 -11.75 -6.31
CA PHE A 225 -5.90 -13.17 -6.08
C PHE A 225 -5.31 -13.96 -7.24
N HIS A 226 -4.53 -14.99 -6.91
CA HIS A 226 -4.00 -15.91 -7.90
C HIS A 226 -4.16 -17.33 -7.41
N MET A 227 -4.76 -18.17 -8.25
CA MET A 227 -4.89 -19.60 -8.01
C MET A 227 -3.74 -20.34 -8.69
N LEU A 228 -3.19 -21.35 -8.01
CA LEU A 228 -2.14 -22.18 -8.56
C LEU A 228 -2.59 -22.78 -9.92
N ASN A 229 -1.67 -22.76 -10.89
CA ASN A 229 -1.89 -23.23 -12.27
C ASN A 229 -2.83 -22.35 -13.12
N THR A 230 -3.15 -21.13 -12.69
CA THR A 230 -3.72 -20.10 -13.58
C THR A 230 -2.61 -19.23 -14.17
N ASP A 231 -2.85 -18.60 -15.30
CA ASP A 231 -1.89 -17.75 -16.05
C ASP A 231 -2.09 -16.24 -15.81
N TYR A 232 -3.05 -15.89 -14.96
CA TYR A 232 -3.34 -14.52 -14.60
C TYR A 232 -3.48 -14.34 -13.07
N VAL A 233 -3.38 -13.08 -12.65
CA VAL A 233 -3.79 -12.63 -11.32
C VAL A 233 -5.06 -11.82 -11.48
N MET A 234 -6.10 -12.13 -10.71
CA MET A 234 -7.28 -11.27 -10.60
C MET A 234 -6.95 -10.07 -9.72
N ARG A 235 -7.22 -8.85 -10.19
CA ARG A 235 -7.09 -7.62 -9.40
C ARG A 235 -8.43 -6.91 -9.34
N GLU A 236 -8.99 -6.74 -8.14
CA GLU A 236 -10.22 -5.99 -7.89
C GLU A 236 -9.90 -4.71 -7.10
N PHE A 237 -10.22 -3.55 -7.68
CA PHE A 237 -10.14 -2.24 -7.03
C PHE A 237 -11.51 -1.81 -6.55
N THR A 238 -11.61 -1.31 -5.32
CA THR A 238 -12.83 -0.74 -4.76
C THR A 238 -12.53 0.54 -3.98
N ALA A 239 -13.28 1.61 -4.25
CA ALA A 239 -13.30 2.81 -3.43
C ALA A 239 -14.66 2.95 -2.76
N LYS A 240 -14.65 3.11 -1.43
CA LYS A 240 -15.83 3.32 -0.60
C LYS A 240 -15.66 4.59 0.21
N GLU A 241 -16.74 5.34 0.39
CA GLU A 241 -16.70 6.58 1.15
C GLU A 241 -18.09 6.96 1.68
N ALA A 242 -18.14 7.43 2.92
CA ALA A 242 -19.29 8.11 3.47
C ALA A 242 -18.84 9.31 4.30
N LYS A 243 -19.70 10.31 4.44
CA LYS A 243 -19.52 11.32 5.49
C LYS A 243 -19.75 10.68 6.85
N ALA A 244 -19.10 11.21 7.88
CA ALA A 244 -19.27 10.69 9.25
C ALA A 244 -20.74 10.74 9.70
N GLU A 245 -21.48 11.79 9.33
CA GLU A 245 -22.91 11.96 9.62
C GLU A 245 -23.82 10.87 9.01
N ASP A 246 -23.41 10.29 7.87
CA ASP A 246 -24.18 9.27 7.16
C ASP A 246 -23.90 7.85 7.68
N ILE A 247 -22.83 7.68 8.46
CA ILE A 247 -22.46 6.40 9.04
C ILE A 247 -23.24 6.22 10.34
N ASN A 248 -24.25 5.35 10.32
CA ASN A 248 -25.07 5.02 11.49
C ASN A 248 -24.31 4.11 12.49
N MET A 249 -23.14 4.58 12.96
CA MET A 249 -22.26 3.90 13.90
C MET A 249 -21.58 4.94 14.80
N PRO A 250 -21.58 4.78 16.12
CA PRO A 250 -20.84 5.68 17.01
C PRO A 250 -19.34 5.72 16.70
N THR A 251 -18.70 6.88 16.74
CA THR A 251 -17.26 7.08 16.51
C THR A 251 -16.39 6.18 17.40
N ILE A 252 -16.84 5.87 18.62
CA ILE A 252 -16.17 4.96 19.56
C ILE A 252 -16.01 3.54 19.00
N LEU A 253 -16.89 3.12 18.08
CA LEU A 253 -16.84 1.82 17.41
C LEU A 253 -16.03 1.89 16.10
N MET A 254 -15.65 3.08 15.63
CA MET A 254 -14.84 3.28 14.43
C MET A 254 -13.33 3.20 14.72
N LYS A 255 -12.91 2.22 15.51
CA LYS A 255 -11.50 2.06 15.90
C LYS A 255 -10.68 1.45 14.79
N GLU A 256 -11.18 0.36 14.21
CA GLU A 256 -10.49 -0.38 13.17
C GLU A 256 -11.20 -0.22 11.83
N ALA A 257 -10.42 -0.23 10.74
CA ALA A 257 -10.95 -0.14 9.39
C ALA A 257 -12.00 -1.22 9.10
N ASP A 258 -11.76 -2.45 9.58
CA ASP A 258 -12.65 -3.60 9.36
C ASP A 258 -14.02 -3.44 10.03
N ASP A 259 -14.14 -2.61 11.08
CA ASP A 259 -15.41 -2.34 11.76
C ASP A 259 -16.30 -1.39 10.93
N VAL A 260 -15.70 -0.49 10.15
CA VAL A 260 -16.41 0.62 9.48
C VAL A 260 -16.65 0.34 7.98
N ILE A 261 -15.68 -0.29 7.30
CA ILE A 261 -15.73 -0.57 5.86
C ILE A 261 -17.03 -1.27 5.39
N PRO A 262 -17.62 -2.23 6.14
CA PRO A 262 -18.88 -2.86 5.75
C PRO A 262 -20.06 -1.88 5.65
N HIS A 263 -20.00 -0.74 6.33
CA HIS A 263 -21.05 0.28 6.35
C HIS A 263 -20.86 1.37 5.30
N LEU A 264 -19.70 1.42 4.64
CA LEU A 264 -19.41 2.44 3.62
C LEU A 264 -20.03 2.08 2.25
N PRO A 265 -20.71 3.01 1.58
CA PRO A 265 -21.23 2.78 0.25
C PRO A 265 -20.09 2.72 -0.77
N LEU A 266 -20.24 1.82 -1.73
CA LEU A 266 -19.32 1.65 -2.86
C LEU A 266 -19.47 2.84 -3.83
N LYS A 267 -18.37 3.54 -4.08
CA LYS A 267 -18.30 4.66 -5.04
C LYS A 267 -17.75 4.21 -6.38
N GLU A 268 -16.71 3.37 -6.34
CA GLU A 268 -16.04 2.88 -7.53
C GLU A 268 -15.68 1.41 -7.35
N LYS A 269 -15.84 0.63 -8.42
CA LYS A 269 -15.35 -0.75 -8.50
C LYS A 269 -14.84 -1.01 -9.91
N HIS A 270 -13.67 -1.64 -9.99
CA HIS A 270 -13.06 -2.02 -11.25
C HIS A 270 -12.33 -3.36 -11.07
N THR A 271 -12.32 -4.20 -12.10
CA THR A 271 -11.65 -5.50 -12.05
C THR A 271 -10.82 -5.74 -13.30
N ASP A 272 -9.60 -6.24 -13.07
CA ASP A 272 -8.63 -6.57 -14.11
C ASP A 272 -8.15 -8.01 -13.98
N LYS A 273 -7.72 -8.58 -15.10
CA LYS A 273 -6.75 -9.67 -15.17
C LYS A 273 -5.36 -9.09 -15.42
N LEU A 274 -4.41 -9.51 -14.60
CA LEU A 274 -3.00 -9.26 -14.81
C LEU A 274 -2.41 -10.50 -15.48
N VAL A 275 -2.27 -10.47 -16.80
CA VAL A 275 -1.76 -11.58 -17.60
C VAL A 275 -0.24 -11.53 -17.59
N VAL A 276 0.39 -12.63 -17.16
CA VAL A 276 1.84 -12.73 -17.08
C VAL A 276 2.41 -13.13 -18.44
N ASN A 277 3.12 -12.21 -19.09
CA ASN A 277 3.78 -12.49 -20.36
C ASN A 277 5.10 -13.21 -20.10
N SER A 278 5.31 -14.35 -20.77
CA SER A 278 6.63 -14.97 -20.83
C SER A 278 7.53 -14.15 -21.73
N SER A 279 8.68 -13.73 -21.20
CA SER A 279 9.76 -13.21 -22.03
C SER A 279 10.20 -14.35 -22.96
N ASN A 280 9.80 -14.34 -24.23
CA ASN A 280 10.45 -15.19 -25.22
C ASN A 280 11.93 -14.81 -25.23
N GLN A 281 12.77 -15.67 -24.65
CA GLN A 281 14.21 -15.64 -24.90
C GLN A 281 14.38 -15.87 -26.40
N ASN A 282 14.63 -14.79 -27.14
CA ASN A 282 15.27 -14.87 -28.46
C ASN A 282 16.75 -15.19 -28.29
#